data_AF-A0A7C4EBL8-F1
#
_entry.id   AF-A0A7C4EBL8-F1
#
_cell.length_a   1.000
_cell.length_b   1.000
_cell.length_c   1.000
_cell.angle_alpha   90.00
_cell.angle_beta   90.00
_cell.angle_gamma   90.00
#
_symmetry.space_group_name_H-M   'P 1'
#
loop_
_entity.id
_entity.type
_entity.pdbx_description
1 polymer ?
#
loop_
_entity_poly.entity_id
_entity_poly.type
_entity_poly.pdbx_seq_one_letter_code
_entity_poly.pdbx_strand_id
1 'polypeptide(L)'
;MASRSTHDADARKLAEFLREQLTDQVVWRPEELAAILRHQMDAPVEFDIGSRPPPVAQRIQLLASAQGLLIQSFGALLHHRAPPLSLLRLTKDFARAHLSDPGSPLPRQVAQVLYLGAILAARRRCHARISSQSDEALRQSTRSLLAEPWLDAGTRNLLEDGLEALDPEPQP
;
A
#
# COMPACT_ATOMS: atom_id res chain seq x y z
N MET A 1 1.35 -6.32 56.03
CA MET A 1 1.75 -5.04 55.42
C MET A 1 2.75 -5.31 54.30
N ALA A 2 2.54 -4.63 53.17
CA ALA A 2 3.46 -4.38 52.05
C ALA A 2 4.07 -5.56 51.26
N SER A 3 3.32 -6.02 50.25
CA SER A 3 3.90 -6.52 48.99
C SER A 3 4.21 -5.33 48.08
N ARG A 4 5.48 -5.14 47.69
CA ARG A 4 5.88 -4.28 46.56
C ARG A 4 7.34 -4.57 46.20
N SER A 5 7.58 -5.18 45.03
CA SER A 5 8.72 -4.90 44.13
C SER A 5 9.04 -6.08 43.19
N THR A 6 8.09 -6.44 42.32
CA THR A 6 8.38 -7.26 41.13
C THR A 6 7.95 -6.59 39.82
N HIS A 7 7.02 -5.63 39.86
CA HIS A 7 6.47 -5.01 38.65
C HIS A 7 7.35 -3.91 38.01
N ASP A 8 8.25 -3.27 38.76
CA ASP A 8 9.02 -2.11 38.25
C ASP A 8 10.30 -2.54 37.49
N ALA A 9 10.89 -3.66 37.88
CA ALA A 9 12.09 -4.22 37.22
C ALA A 9 11.76 -4.79 35.83
N ASP A 10 10.56 -5.37 35.65
CA ASP A 10 10.09 -5.90 34.38
C ASP A 10 9.77 -4.78 33.38
N ALA A 11 9.18 -3.67 33.83
CA ALA A 11 8.85 -2.54 32.97
C ALA A 11 10.10 -1.82 32.42
N ARG A 12 11.17 -1.70 33.22
CA ARG A 12 12.44 -1.12 32.76
C ARG A 12 13.20 -2.02 31.79
N LYS A 13 13.25 -3.34 32.03
CA LYS A 13 13.84 -4.29 31.08
C LYS A 13 13.05 -4.38 29.78
N LEU A 14 11.72 -4.30 29.84
CA LEU A 14 10.88 -4.16 28.65
C LEU A 14 11.14 -2.84 27.92
N ALA A 15 11.28 -1.73 28.64
CA ALA A 15 11.58 -0.44 28.02
C ALA A 15 12.99 -0.37 27.41
N GLU A 16 13.98 -1.04 28.01
CA GLU A 16 15.33 -1.22 27.43
C GLU A 16 15.30 -2.14 26.21
N PHE A 17 14.58 -3.26 26.26
CA PHE A 17 14.39 -4.16 25.12
C PHE A 17 13.62 -3.49 23.97
N LEU A 18 12.57 -2.73 24.28
CA LEU A 18 11.85 -1.91 23.30
C LEU A 18 12.75 -0.80 22.75
N ARG A 19 13.62 -0.18 23.56
CA ARG A 19 14.62 0.80 23.08
C ARG A 19 15.67 0.17 22.18
N GLU A 20 16.14 -1.04 22.49
CA GLU A 20 17.09 -1.78 21.65
C GLU A 20 16.45 -2.16 20.31
N GLN A 21 15.19 -2.62 20.30
CA GLN A 21 14.44 -2.90 19.06
C GLN A 21 14.04 -1.64 18.27
N LEU A 22 13.89 -0.49 18.93
CA LEU A 22 13.64 0.80 18.27
C LEU A 22 14.86 1.34 17.51
N THR A 23 16.03 0.72 17.65
CA THR A 23 17.25 1.09 16.93
C THR A 23 17.35 0.42 15.56
N ASP A 24 16.48 -0.55 15.26
CA ASP A 24 16.52 -1.36 14.04
C ASP A 24 15.39 -0.96 13.06
N GLN A 25 15.25 0.36 12.80
CA GLN A 25 14.60 0.76 11.56
C GLN A 25 15.46 0.21 10.43
N VAL A 26 15.06 -0.92 9.86
CA VAL A 26 15.73 -1.54 8.72
C VAL A 26 15.80 -0.50 7.60
N VAL A 27 16.97 0.10 7.43
CA VAL A 27 17.25 1.03 6.35
C VAL A 27 17.42 0.18 5.09
N TRP A 28 16.30 -0.06 4.43
CA TRP A 28 16.28 -0.81 3.17
C TRP A 28 17.09 -0.08 2.11
N ARG A 29 18.01 -0.81 1.48
CA ARG A 29 18.76 -0.30 0.34
C ARG A 29 17.84 -0.17 -0.88
N PRO A 30 18.14 0.75 -1.83
CA PRO A 30 17.36 0.91 -3.04
C PRO A 30 17.09 -0.41 -3.79
N GLU A 31 18.08 -1.30 -3.86
CA GLU A 31 17.97 -2.59 -4.55
C GLU A 31 17.00 -3.54 -3.83
N GLU A 32 16.96 -3.48 -2.50
CA GLU A 32 16.04 -4.27 -1.66
C GLU A 32 14.61 -3.74 -1.81
N LEU A 33 14.42 -2.41 -1.82
CA LEU A 33 13.12 -1.79 -2.10
C LEU A 33 12.61 -2.20 -3.49
N ALA A 34 13.48 -2.16 -4.51
CA ALA A 34 13.14 -2.59 -5.86
C ALA A 34 12.75 -4.07 -5.90
N ALA A 35 13.51 -4.93 -5.22
CA ALA A 35 13.23 -6.36 -5.16
C ALA A 35 11.91 -6.67 -4.44
N ILE A 36 11.65 -6.01 -3.32
CA ILE A 36 10.40 -6.16 -2.56
C ILE A 36 9.23 -5.64 -3.38
N LEU A 37 9.34 -4.47 -4.02
CA LEU A 37 8.29 -3.95 -4.89
C LEU A 37 8.00 -4.92 -6.05
N ARG A 38 9.02 -5.38 -6.78
CA ARG A 38 8.83 -6.37 -7.87
C ARG A 38 8.12 -7.61 -7.35
N HIS A 39 8.58 -8.14 -6.22
CA HIS A 39 7.93 -9.28 -5.59
C HIS A 39 6.45 -9.00 -5.28
N GLN A 40 6.11 -7.86 -4.69
CA GLN A 40 4.71 -7.50 -4.42
C GLN A 40 3.87 -7.30 -5.69
N MET A 41 4.47 -6.80 -6.77
CA MET A 41 3.78 -6.57 -8.04
C MET A 41 3.51 -7.88 -8.80
N ASP A 42 4.37 -8.88 -8.63
CA ASP A 42 4.28 -10.16 -9.34
C ASP A 42 3.66 -11.28 -8.49
N ALA A 43 3.74 -11.17 -7.16
CA ALA A 43 3.24 -12.18 -6.24
C ALA A 43 1.73 -12.38 -6.44
N PRO A 44 1.26 -13.64 -6.39
CA PRO A 44 -0.14 -13.93 -6.29
C PRO A 44 -0.77 -13.13 -5.15
N VAL A 45 -1.64 -12.18 -5.47
CA VAL A 45 -2.52 -11.53 -4.49
C VAL A 45 -3.60 -12.54 -4.18
N GLU A 46 -3.26 -13.46 -3.28
CA GLU A 46 -4.23 -13.94 -2.32
C GLU A 46 -4.64 -12.69 -1.55
N PHE A 47 -5.73 -12.04 -1.97
CA PHE A 47 -6.38 -11.10 -1.09
C PHE A 47 -6.57 -11.90 0.20
N ASP A 48 -5.86 -11.56 1.26
CA ASP A 48 -6.07 -12.19 2.55
C ASP A 48 -7.39 -11.63 3.08
N ILE A 49 -8.46 -12.15 2.49
CA ILE A 49 -9.82 -11.92 2.91
C ILE A 49 -10.15 -12.77 4.14
N GLY A 50 -9.15 -13.49 4.69
CA GLY A 50 -9.23 -14.20 5.96
C GLY A 50 -9.31 -13.26 7.16
N SER A 51 -8.81 -12.03 7.03
CA SER A 51 -8.99 -10.98 8.06
C SER A 51 -10.35 -10.28 8.00
N ARG A 52 -11.22 -10.63 7.03
CA ARG A 52 -12.58 -10.12 6.88
C ARG A 52 -13.61 -11.20 7.16
N PRO A 53 -14.83 -10.84 7.61
CA PRO A 53 -15.88 -11.82 7.77
C PRO A 53 -16.11 -12.60 6.45
N PRO A 54 -16.19 -13.95 6.51
CA PRO A 54 -16.32 -14.85 5.36
C PRO A 54 -17.30 -14.43 4.23
N PRO A 55 -18.47 -13.82 4.50
CA PRO A 55 -19.38 -13.41 3.41
C PRO A 55 -18.83 -12.31 2.50
N VAL A 56 -17.90 -11.48 2.97
CA VAL A 56 -17.30 -10.41 2.15
C VAL A 56 -16.22 -10.98 1.24
N ALA A 57 -15.46 -11.96 1.74
CA ALA A 57 -14.43 -12.70 1.00
C ALA A 57 -14.96 -13.37 -0.26
N GLN A 58 -15.97 -14.20 -0.06
CA GLN A 58 -16.58 -14.98 -1.14
C GLN A 58 -17.20 -14.06 -2.19
N ARG A 59 -17.81 -12.94 -1.77
CA ARG A 59 -18.41 -11.96 -2.69
C ARG A 59 -17.37 -11.25 -3.55
N ILE A 60 -16.18 -10.97 -3.02
CA ILE A 60 -15.09 -10.34 -3.78
C ILE A 60 -14.50 -11.33 -4.80
N GLN A 61 -14.21 -12.58 -4.39
CA GLN A 61 -13.78 -13.62 -5.33
C GLN A 61 -14.82 -13.86 -6.43
N LEU A 62 -16.10 -13.94 -6.07
CA LEU A 62 -17.18 -14.10 -7.03
C LEU A 62 -17.27 -12.91 -7.99
N LEU A 63 -17.09 -11.68 -7.52
CA LEU A 63 -17.11 -10.47 -8.36
C LEU A 63 -15.90 -10.38 -9.29
N ALA A 64 -14.71 -10.79 -8.83
CA ALA A 64 -13.50 -10.85 -9.65
C ALA A 64 -13.65 -11.91 -10.75
N SER A 65 -14.07 -13.13 -10.38
CA SER A 65 -14.31 -14.22 -11.32
C SER A 65 -15.45 -13.93 -12.30
N ALA A 66 -16.56 -13.32 -11.85
CA ALA A 66 -17.70 -12.98 -12.70
C ALA A 66 -17.39 -11.88 -13.72
N GLN A 67 -16.38 -11.04 -13.47
CA GLN A 67 -15.87 -10.07 -14.43
C GLN A 67 -14.79 -10.65 -15.36
N GLY A 68 -14.52 -11.96 -15.29
CA GLY A 68 -13.42 -12.60 -16.04
C GLY A 68 -12.04 -12.16 -15.57
N LEU A 69 -11.95 -11.50 -14.42
CA LEU A 69 -10.75 -10.88 -13.89
C LEU A 69 -10.04 -11.88 -12.98
N LEU A 70 -9.22 -12.73 -13.59
CA LEU A 70 -8.12 -13.40 -12.88
C LEU A 70 -7.03 -12.36 -12.58
N ILE A 71 -7.36 -11.35 -11.78
CA ILE A 71 -6.36 -10.42 -11.27
C ILE A 71 -5.56 -11.20 -10.24
N GLN A 72 -4.41 -11.69 -10.71
CA GLN A 72 -3.55 -12.56 -9.93
C GLN A 72 -2.55 -11.78 -9.09
N SER A 73 -2.29 -10.50 -9.34
CA SER A 73 -1.29 -9.74 -8.58
C SER A 73 -1.63 -8.25 -8.45
N PHE A 74 -0.91 -7.50 -7.60
CA PHE A 74 -1.06 -6.04 -7.53
C PHE A 74 -0.64 -5.40 -8.85
N GLY A 75 0.40 -5.92 -9.50
CA GLY A 75 0.82 -5.48 -10.83
C GLY A 75 -0.30 -5.64 -11.85
N ALA A 76 -0.95 -6.81 -11.89
CA ALA A 76 -2.08 -7.06 -12.77
C ALA A 76 -3.26 -6.12 -12.48
N LEU A 77 -3.58 -5.87 -11.20
CA LEU A 77 -4.66 -4.96 -10.79
C LEU A 77 -4.37 -3.53 -11.22
N LEU A 78 -3.19 -3.01 -10.86
CA LEU A 78 -2.84 -1.61 -11.01
C LEU A 78 -2.62 -1.22 -12.48
N HIS A 79 -2.21 -2.16 -13.33
CA HIS A 79 -2.05 -1.94 -14.77
C HIS A 79 -3.27 -2.35 -15.61
N HIS A 80 -4.31 -2.94 -15.00
CA HIS A 80 -5.51 -3.34 -15.73
C HIS A 80 -6.21 -2.11 -16.33
N ARG A 81 -6.67 -2.19 -17.58
CA ARG A 81 -7.33 -1.06 -18.27
C ARG A 81 -8.67 -0.65 -17.65
N ALA A 82 -9.40 -1.62 -17.09
CA ALA A 82 -10.67 -1.41 -16.38
C ALA A 82 -10.61 -2.13 -15.02
N PRO A 83 -9.83 -1.64 -14.05
CA PRO A 83 -9.62 -2.35 -12.80
C PRO A 83 -10.90 -2.32 -11.94
N PRO A 84 -11.22 -3.38 -11.19
CA PRO A 84 -12.35 -3.36 -10.27
C PRO A 84 -12.12 -2.33 -9.18
N LEU A 85 -12.99 -1.32 -9.11
CA LEU A 85 -12.89 -0.24 -8.12
C LEU A 85 -12.89 -0.77 -6.68
N SER A 86 -13.63 -1.85 -6.42
CA SER A 86 -13.64 -2.52 -5.12
C SER A 86 -12.24 -3.02 -4.74
N LEU A 87 -11.54 -3.69 -5.64
CA LEU A 87 -10.19 -4.20 -5.39
C LEU A 87 -9.18 -3.06 -5.19
N LEU A 88 -9.28 -1.97 -5.96
CA LEU A 88 -8.45 -0.78 -5.73
C LEU A 88 -8.67 -0.18 -4.34
N ARG A 89 -9.92 -0.17 -3.84
CA ARG A 89 -10.20 0.25 -2.46
C ARG A 89 -9.53 -0.69 -1.45
N LEU A 90 -9.59 -2.00 -1.67
CA LEU A 90 -8.92 -2.99 -0.82
C LEU A 90 -7.41 -2.78 -0.77
N THR A 91 -6.77 -2.64 -1.93
CA THR A 91 -5.32 -2.40 -2.04
C THR A 91 -4.91 -1.12 -1.32
N LYS A 92 -5.68 -0.03 -1.50
CA LYS A 92 -5.44 1.22 -0.79
C LYS A 92 -5.58 1.05 0.73
N ASP A 93 -6.62 0.37 1.21
CA ASP A 93 -6.83 0.16 2.64
C ASP A 93 -5.74 -0.75 3.26
N PHE A 94 -5.34 -1.81 2.54
CA PHE A 94 -4.21 -2.67 2.89
C PHE A 94 -2.92 -1.84 3.02
N ALA A 95 -2.54 -1.11 1.97
CA ALA A 95 -1.33 -0.31 1.98
C ALA A 95 -1.33 0.75 3.10
N ARG A 96 -2.50 1.35 3.38
CA ARG A 96 -2.65 2.30 4.49
C ARG A 96 -2.42 1.68 5.87
N ALA A 97 -2.90 0.45 6.08
CA ALA A 97 -2.63 -0.28 7.32
C ALA A 97 -1.13 -0.48 7.53
N HIS A 98 -0.40 -0.92 6.49
CA HIS A 98 1.07 -1.07 6.53
C HIS A 98 1.80 0.27 6.76
N LEU A 99 1.33 1.38 6.18
CA LEU A 99 1.89 2.71 6.42
C LEU A 99 1.71 3.23 7.86
N SER A 100 0.74 2.68 8.59
CA SER A 100 0.36 3.14 9.94
C SER A 100 0.93 2.24 11.05
N ASP A 101 1.58 1.14 10.67
CA ASP A 101 2.15 0.14 11.57
C ASP A 101 3.70 0.21 11.55
N PRO A 102 4.35 0.66 12.64
CA PRO A 102 5.81 0.67 12.73
C PRO A 102 6.46 -0.72 12.69
N GLY A 103 5.73 -1.78 13.05
CA GLY A 103 6.19 -3.16 13.03
C GLY A 103 5.89 -3.88 11.72
N SER A 104 5.46 -3.14 10.70
CA SER A 104 4.99 -3.71 9.45
C SER A 104 6.10 -4.47 8.71
N PRO A 105 5.85 -5.69 8.22
CA PRO A 105 6.82 -6.43 7.42
C PRO A 105 7.02 -5.83 6.02
N LEU A 106 6.12 -4.94 5.58
CA LEU A 106 6.22 -4.26 4.30
C LEU A 106 6.95 -2.92 4.48
N PRO A 107 8.05 -2.64 3.76
CA PRO A 107 8.72 -1.36 3.82
C PRO A 107 7.75 -0.21 3.51
N ARG A 108 7.85 0.86 4.29
CA ARG A 108 6.96 2.03 4.18
C ARG A 108 6.92 2.60 2.76
N GLN A 109 8.06 2.64 2.07
CA GLN A 109 8.19 3.12 0.71
C GLN A 109 7.41 2.25 -0.29
N VAL A 110 7.47 0.93 -0.14
CA VAL A 110 6.71 0.00 -1.00
C VAL A 110 5.20 0.10 -0.71
N ALA A 111 4.82 0.21 0.57
CA ALA A 111 3.43 0.47 0.94
C ALA A 111 2.92 1.79 0.33
N GLN A 112 3.75 2.83 0.28
CA GLN A 112 3.41 4.11 -0.36
C GLN A 112 3.17 3.97 -1.87
N VAL A 113 3.97 3.16 -2.58
CA VAL A 113 3.74 2.84 -4.00
C VAL A 113 2.38 2.19 -4.20
N LEU A 114 2.05 1.16 -3.42
CA LEU A 114 0.76 0.46 -3.55
C LEU A 114 -0.43 1.38 -3.21
N TYR A 115 -0.26 2.22 -2.18
CA TYR A 115 -1.27 3.18 -1.75
C TYR A 115 -1.58 4.22 -2.83
N LEU A 116 -0.55 4.91 -3.33
CA LEU A 116 -0.70 5.92 -4.37
C LEU A 116 -1.13 5.29 -5.70
N GLY A 117 -0.52 4.17 -6.09
CA GLY A 117 -0.88 3.44 -7.30
C GLY A 117 -2.36 3.08 -7.35
N ALA A 118 -2.94 2.60 -6.24
CA ALA A 118 -4.37 2.27 -6.19
C ALA A 118 -5.28 3.51 -6.33
N ILE A 119 -4.91 4.63 -5.69
CA ILE A 119 -5.66 5.89 -5.77
C ILE A 119 -5.60 6.46 -7.19
N LEU A 120 -4.41 6.50 -7.77
CA LEU A 120 -4.17 7.03 -9.10
C LEU A 120 -4.82 6.17 -10.18
N ALA A 121 -4.74 4.84 -10.07
CA ALA A 121 -5.45 3.93 -10.97
C ALA A 121 -6.97 4.14 -10.91
N ALA A 122 -7.54 4.31 -9.70
CA ALA A 122 -8.98 4.58 -9.54
C ALA A 122 -9.37 5.92 -10.16
N ARG A 123 -8.53 6.94 -9.99
CA ARG A 123 -8.76 8.27 -10.57
C ARG A 123 -8.72 8.21 -12.10
N ARG A 124 -7.67 7.61 -12.68
CA ARG A 124 -7.42 7.58 -14.13
C ARG A 124 -8.39 6.67 -14.87
N ARG A 125 -8.63 5.46 -14.35
CA ARG A 125 -9.32 4.38 -15.10
C ARG A 125 -10.78 4.20 -14.72
N CYS A 126 -11.15 4.61 -13.51
CA CYS A 126 -12.52 4.49 -13.02
C CYS A 126 -13.21 5.85 -12.81
N HIS A 127 -12.51 6.96 -13.04
CA HIS A 127 -12.98 8.32 -12.74
C HIS A 127 -13.52 8.48 -11.32
N ALA A 128 -12.94 7.73 -10.37
CA ALA A 128 -13.48 7.59 -9.02
C ALA A 128 -12.49 8.07 -7.96
N ARG A 129 -12.99 8.83 -6.98
CA ARG A 129 -12.22 9.26 -5.81
C ARG A 129 -12.38 8.24 -4.67
N ILE A 130 -11.28 7.61 -4.29
CA ILE A 130 -11.25 6.59 -3.22
C ILE A 130 -10.44 7.00 -1.98
N SER A 131 -9.86 8.20 -1.98
CA SER A 131 -9.12 8.81 -0.88
C SER A 131 -9.69 10.19 -0.54
N SER A 132 -9.56 10.60 0.72
CA SER A 132 -9.91 11.95 1.18
C SER A 132 -8.78 12.97 0.93
N GLN A 133 -7.55 12.53 0.66
CA GLN A 133 -6.40 13.41 0.42
C GLN A 133 -6.63 14.34 -0.78
N SER A 134 -6.33 15.63 -0.62
CA SER A 134 -6.43 16.61 -1.71
C SER A 134 -5.57 16.22 -2.91
N ASP A 135 -5.96 16.67 -4.10
CA ASP A 135 -5.21 16.38 -5.32
C ASP A 135 -3.80 17.00 -5.26
N GLU A 136 -3.64 18.14 -4.57
CA GLU A 136 -2.33 18.71 -4.26
C GLU A 136 -1.43 17.77 -3.44
N ALA A 137 -1.97 17.20 -2.35
CA ALA A 137 -1.21 16.29 -1.50
C ALA A 137 -0.83 15.01 -2.24
N LEU A 138 -1.72 14.51 -3.10
CA LEU A 138 -1.46 13.35 -3.96
C LEU A 138 -0.38 13.68 -5.00
N ARG A 139 -0.44 14.85 -5.65
CA ARG A 139 0.57 15.30 -6.61
C ARG A 139 1.94 15.41 -5.95
N GLN A 140 2.04 16.05 -4.80
CA GLN A 140 3.30 16.19 -4.08
C GLN A 140 3.88 14.83 -3.68
N SER A 141 3.07 13.96 -3.09
CA SER A 141 3.51 12.63 -2.64
C SER A 141 3.97 11.76 -3.82
N THR A 142 3.27 11.84 -4.95
CA THR A 142 3.60 11.09 -6.17
C THR A 142 4.89 11.60 -6.81
N ARG A 143 5.10 12.92 -6.89
CA ARG A 143 6.34 13.51 -7.41
C ARG A 143 7.55 13.16 -6.55
N SER A 144 7.40 13.20 -5.22
CA SER A 144 8.45 12.75 -4.32
C SER A 144 8.79 11.28 -4.53
N LEU A 145 7.79 10.41 -4.69
CA LEU A 145 8.00 9.00 -4.97
C LEU A 145 8.66 8.76 -6.35
N LEU A 146 8.29 9.53 -7.38
CA LEU A 146 8.91 9.46 -8.71
C LEU A 146 10.39 9.89 -8.71
N ALA A 147 10.86 10.62 -7.70
CA ALA A 147 12.29 10.94 -7.58
C ALA A 147 13.13 9.73 -7.15
N GLU A 148 12.49 8.67 -6.65
CA GLU A 148 13.18 7.48 -6.17
C GLU A 148 13.77 6.65 -7.34
N PRO A 149 15.07 6.31 -7.31
CA PRO A 149 15.75 5.64 -8.42
C PRO A 149 15.44 4.14 -8.52
N TRP A 150 14.88 3.54 -7.46
CA TRP A 150 14.61 2.11 -7.38
C TRP A 150 13.29 1.68 -8.02
N LEU A 151 12.44 2.63 -8.42
CA LEU A 151 11.19 2.34 -9.12
C LEU A 151 11.47 1.82 -10.54
N ASP A 152 10.84 0.70 -10.88
CA ASP A 152 10.86 0.19 -12.25
C ASP A 152 10.05 1.07 -13.21
N ALA A 153 10.30 0.91 -14.50
CA ALA A 153 9.67 1.72 -15.55
C ALA A 153 8.14 1.54 -15.61
N GLY A 154 7.62 0.34 -15.33
CA GLY A 154 6.17 0.08 -15.38
C GLY A 154 5.44 0.84 -14.27
N THR A 155 5.96 0.72 -13.05
CA THR A 155 5.46 1.46 -11.88
C THR A 155 5.60 2.97 -12.06
N ARG A 156 6.72 3.43 -12.62
CA ARG A 156 6.93 4.86 -12.93
C ARG A 156 5.87 5.37 -13.91
N ASN A 157 5.65 4.67 -15.02
CA ASN A 157 4.62 5.01 -16.01
C ASN A 157 3.21 5.01 -15.41
N LEU A 158 2.89 4.06 -14.52
CA LEU A 158 1.60 4.03 -13.80
C LEU A 158 1.39 5.30 -12.98
N LEU A 159 2.41 5.73 -12.23
CA LEU A 159 2.34 6.91 -11.38
C LEU A 159 2.26 8.19 -12.20
N GLU A 160 3.00 8.28 -13.31
CA GLU A 160 2.98 9.42 -14.24
C GLU A 160 1.62 9.55 -14.94
N ASP A 161 1.09 8.49 -15.56
CA ASP A 161 -0.26 8.48 -16.18
C ASP A 161 -1.36 8.81 -15.15
N GLY A 162 -1.18 8.36 -13.91
CA GLY A 162 -2.03 8.71 -12.79
C GLY A 162 -1.98 10.18 -12.40
N LEU A 163 -0.79 10.77 -12.43
CA LEU A 163 -0.55 12.17 -12.07
C LEU A 163 -1.24 13.12 -13.03
N GLU A 164 -1.21 12.81 -14.33
CA GLU A 164 -1.92 13.58 -15.38
C GLU A 164 -3.43 13.65 -15.12
N ALA A 165 -4.03 12.60 -14.53
CA ALA A 165 -5.45 12.61 -14.18
C ALA A 165 -5.81 13.45 -12.94
N LEU A 166 -4.81 13.99 -12.24
CA LEU A 166 -5.02 14.94 -11.13
C LEU A 166 -4.88 16.39 -11.58
N ASP A 167 -4.37 16.64 -12.79
CA ASP A 167 -4.34 17.98 -13.35
C ASP A 167 -5.76 18.36 -13.79
N PRO A 168 -6.22 19.59 -13.49
CA PRO A 168 -7.52 20.05 -13.94
C PRO A 168 -7.55 20.00 -15.47
N GLU A 169 -8.61 19.39 -16.03
CA GLU A 169 -8.87 19.41 -17.46
C GLU A 169 -8.77 20.88 -17.94
N PRO A 170 -7.99 21.19 -19.00
CA PRO A 170 -7.99 22.53 -19.54
C PRO A 170 -9.42 22.85 -19.97
N GLN A 171 -10.07 23.76 -19.25
CA GLN A 171 -11.39 24.25 -19.65
C GLN A 171 -11.25 24.90 -21.04
N PRO A 172 -12.12 24.55 -22.00
CA PRO A 172 -12.09 25.15 -23.33
C PRO A 172 -12.36 26.65 -23.31
#